data_AF-A0A6H5J8I4-F1
#
_entry.id   AF-A0A6H5J8I4-F1
#
_cell.length_a   1.000
_cell.length_b   1.000
_cell.length_c   1.000
_cell.angle_alpha   90.00
_cell.angle_beta   90.00
_cell.angle_gamma   90.00
#
_symmetry.space_group_name_H-M   'P 1'
#
loop_
_entity.id
_entity.type
_entity.pdbx_description
1 polymer ?
#
loop_
_entity_poly.entity_id
_entity_poly.type
_entity_poly.pdbx_seq_one_letter_code
_entity_poly.pdbx_strand_id
1 'polypeptide(L)'
;MTARISLLAAAAASLLPGAQAWSSIISAAHARASSSTRSNAGPLGGQHSFEGGMRQRGVGNAGLYGKHLMARSTTTGSVRGALHATNVQNEVADALSDEAKITIASAINGLPEDVLAYVMAYTPIGDTARQKNAFTAGAYVVDSVEVVAVDGEGMDVAASVQTKSFFGKVQESKQTVRVPFGVDRPLETSEAVKRRLMEMSREQGLTKSTATIYKIPVGSYGGLPVNMLLNNVPHSKMARNFIYRGAAEALVQAVEDPTVPRRMKLVCTVPELNPAMDTYRVGTVLELVRELAYSMADVGLNTRILIQPSMGEGVFKSLPLALSGVMSIMQGMDWEDGLVGSHVNFGQLGNKDDVSAEDDVILVISPQSIAGYSIHPLLVDTVEQANGRPVVIINPNLKDRPSSGGVMQVRGRGERIAFAESFKDIYNFRLLYGSSVAFFPIKASLVVEKPRSQ
;
A
#
# COMPACT_ATOMS: atom_id res chain seq x y z
N MET A 1 -38.67 25.31 21.09
CA MET A 1 -38.30 24.81 19.73
C MET A 1 -39.54 24.39 18.92
N THR A 2 -40.46 23.65 19.51
CA THR A 2 -41.74 23.18 18.91
C THR A 2 -42.57 24.25 18.19
N ALA A 3 -42.76 25.44 18.78
CA ALA A 3 -43.58 26.51 18.18
C ALA A 3 -43.04 27.05 16.83
N ARG A 4 -41.73 26.97 16.55
CA ARG A 4 -41.15 27.41 15.27
C ARG A 4 -41.33 26.39 14.14
N ILE A 5 -41.53 25.11 14.47
CA ILE A 5 -41.71 24.04 13.48
C ILE A 5 -43.14 24.08 12.92
N SER A 6 -44.15 24.31 13.77
CA SER A 6 -45.55 24.44 13.36
C SER A 6 -45.79 25.61 12.41
N LEU A 7 -45.09 26.74 12.59
CA LEU A 7 -45.21 27.91 11.72
C LEU A 7 -44.65 27.65 10.30
N LEU A 8 -43.53 26.94 10.21
CA LEU A 8 -42.91 26.57 8.93
C LEU A 8 -43.74 25.51 8.17
N ALA A 9 -44.35 24.56 8.87
CA ALA A 9 -45.24 23.58 8.26
C ALA A 9 -46.52 24.22 7.67
N ALA A 10 -47.09 25.22 8.36
CA ALA A 10 -48.24 25.97 7.87
C ALA A 10 -47.91 26.80 6.61
N ALA A 11 -46.72 27.39 6.55
CA ALA A 11 -46.27 28.18 5.40
C ALA A 11 -45.97 27.34 4.14
N ALA A 12 -45.63 26.05 4.29
CA ALA A 12 -45.39 25.14 3.17
C ALA A 12 -46.68 24.59 2.53
N ALA A 13 -47.78 24.50 3.30
CA ALA A 13 -49.03 23.89 2.87
C ALA A 13 -49.88 24.75 1.90
N SER A 14 -49.59 26.05 1.79
CA SER A 14 -50.33 26.99 0.93
C SER A 14 -49.78 27.11 -0.50
N LEU A 15 -48.65 26.47 -0.81
CA LEU A 15 -47.91 26.68 -2.06
C LEU A 15 -47.99 25.52 -3.07
N LEU A 16 -48.65 24.40 -2.75
CA LEU A 16 -48.71 23.21 -3.60
C LEU A 16 -50.11 22.55 -3.61
N PRO A 17 -50.83 22.56 -4.75
CA PRO A 17 -52.03 21.74 -4.91
C PRO A 17 -51.67 20.24 -4.84
N GLY A 18 -52.30 19.50 -3.92
CA GLY A 18 -52.12 18.04 -3.77
C GLY A 18 -51.55 17.57 -2.42
N ALA A 19 -51.20 18.47 -1.49
CA ALA A 19 -50.54 18.12 -0.22
C ALA A 19 -51.35 17.24 0.77
N GLN A 20 -52.64 16.95 0.51
CA GLN A 20 -53.47 16.14 1.41
C GLN A 20 -53.10 14.65 1.46
N ALA A 21 -52.39 14.11 0.47
CA ALA A 21 -52.00 12.69 0.45
C ALA A 21 -50.81 12.33 1.38
N TRP A 22 -50.06 13.33 1.87
CA TRP A 22 -48.79 13.11 2.57
C TRP A 22 -48.88 13.20 4.12
N SER A 23 -49.93 13.83 4.66
CA SER A 23 -50.09 14.00 6.11
C SER A 23 -50.40 12.70 6.86
N SER A 24 -51.11 11.77 6.21
CA SER A 24 -51.47 10.45 6.76
C SER A 24 -50.26 9.54 6.94
N ILE A 25 -49.33 9.54 5.98
CA ILE A 25 -48.10 8.72 5.99
C ILE A 25 -47.16 9.18 7.11
N ILE A 26 -46.96 10.50 7.26
CA ILE A 26 -46.07 11.07 8.29
C ILE A 26 -46.63 10.83 9.70
N SER A 27 -47.96 10.95 9.87
CA SER A 27 -48.62 10.69 11.16
C SER A 27 -48.50 9.23 11.60
N ALA A 28 -48.61 8.28 10.68
CA ALA A 28 -48.47 6.85 10.97
C ALA A 28 -47.02 6.45 11.35
N ALA A 29 -46.01 7.11 10.76
CA ALA A 29 -44.61 6.89 11.08
C ALA A 29 -44.25 7.39 12.50
N HIS A 30 -44.77 8.55 12.90
CA HIS A 30 -44.45 9.13 14.21
C HIS A 30 -45.07 8.36 15.38
N ALA A 31 -46.28 7.79 15.21
CA ALA A 31 -46.95 6.98 16.21
C ALA A 31 -46.25 5.64 16.55
N ARG A 32 -45.38 5.11 15.65
CA ARG A 32 -44.59 3.89 15.91
C ARG A 32 -43.27 4.14 16.63
N ALA A 33 -42.77 5.39 16.63
CA ALA A 33 -41.51 5.74 17.27
C ALA A 33 -41.65 6.09 18.77
N SER A 34 -42.87 6.39 19.23
CA SER A 34 -43.12 6.92 20.58
C SER A 34 -43.46 5.87 21.65
N SER A 35 -43.39 4.56 21.35
CA SER A 35 -43.90 3.49 22.22
C SER A 35 -42.84 2.64 22.94
N SER A 36 -41.53 2.93 22.82
CA SER A 36 -40.47 2.08 23.41
C SER A 36 -39.35 2.80 24.17
N THR A 37 -39.66 3.89 24.88
CA THR A 37 -38.79 4.39 25.97
C THR A 37 -39.59 4.99 27.14
N ARG A 38 -39.59 4.29 28.27
CA ARG A 38 -39.95 4.83 29.58
C ARG A 38 -39.10 4.19 30.68
N SER A 39 -38.41 5.05 31.45
CA SER A 39 -38.26 5.04 32.92
C SER A 39 -37.81 3.75 33.64
N ASN A 40 -36.93 3.74 34.64
CA ASN A 40 -36.31 4.79 35.47
C ASN A 40 -34.98 4.25 36.06
N ALA A 41 -33.95 5.07 36.28
CA ALA A 41 -33.53 5.64 37.57
C ALA A 41 -33.34 4.61 38.74
N GLY A 42 -32.15 4.62 39.38
CA GLY A 42 -31.70 3.67 40.42
C GLY A 42 -32.26 3.92 41.84
N PRO A 43 -31.50 3.78 42.96
CA PRO A 43 -30.04 3.63 43.11
C PRO A 43 -29.57 2.64 44.23
N LEU A 44 -28.29 2.77 44.66
CA LEU A 44 -27.68 2.37 45.95
C LEU A 44 -27.33 0.89 46.26
N GLY A 45 -26.03 0.69 46.54
CA GLY A 45 -25.56 0.07 47.80
C GLY A 45 -25.42 -1.46 47.88
N GLY A 46 -24.38 -1.92 48.59
CA GLY A 46 -24.28 -3.31 49.07
C GLY A 46 -22.94 -3.99 48.83
N GLN A 47 -22.07 -4.01 49.84
CA GLN A 47 -21.05 -5.05 49.98
C GLN A 47 -21.77 -6.38 50.29
N HIS A 48 -21.31 -7.51 49.75
CA HIS A 48 -20.96 -8.68 50.59
C HIS A 48 -20.23 -9.79 49.83
N SER A 49 -19.40 -10.46 50.62
CA SER A 49 -18.54 -11.62 50.38
C SER A 49 -19.27 -12.96 50.24
N PHE A 50 -18.46 -14.01 50.07
CA PHE A 50 -18.69 -15.48 50.01
C PHE A 50 -18.78 -16.06 48.59
N GLU A 51 -17.84 -16.87 48.08
CA GLU A 51 -17.14 -18.08 48.59
C GLU A 51 -17.95 -19.38 48.43
N GLY A 52 -17.29 -20.39 47.83
CA GLY A 52 -17.66 -21.81 47.93
C GLY A 52 -18.48 -22.43 46.80
N GLY A 53 -18.20 -23.71 46.47
CA GLY A 53 -19.28 -24.60 46.02
C GLY A 53 -19.11 -25.48 44.77
N MET A 54 -17.99 -26.20 44.65
CA MET A 54 -17.86 -27.50 43.97
C MET A 54 -19.16 -28.31 43.70
N ARG A 55 -19.31 -28.88 42.48
CA ARG A 55 -19.74 -30.27 42.15
C ARG A 55 -19.85 -30.46 40.61
N GLN A 56 -18.92 -31.15 39.95
CA GLN A 56 -18.87 -32.61 39.73
C GLN A 56 -20.13 -33.28 39.15
N ARG A 57 -20.05 -33.66 37.86
CA ARG A 57 -20.29 -35.01 37.23
C ARG A 57 -19.34 -35.05 36.00
N GLY A 58 -18.61 -36.10 35.60
CA GLY A 58 -18.85 -37.56 35.64
C GLY A 58 -19.79 -37.95 34.48
N VAL A 59 -19.57 -38.89 33.56
CA VAL A 59 -18.57 -39.98 33.30
C VAL A 59 -18.60 -40.23 31.75
N GLY A 60 -17.61 -40.77 31.00
CA GLY A 60 -16.28 -41.34 31.24
C GLY A 60 -15.73 -42.03 29.95
N ASN A 61 -14.83 -43.02 30.09
CA ASN A 61 -14.16 -43.84 29.03
C ASN A 61 -13.22 -43.08 28.06
N ALA A 62 -11.90 -43.32 27.95
CA ALA A 62 -11.03 -44.50 28.11
C ALA A 62 -11.17 -45.57 26.99
N GLY A 63 -10.09 -46.03 26.32
CA GLY A 63 -8.67 -45.64 26.42
C GLY A 63 -7.74 -46.56 25.59
N LEU A 64 -6.42 -46.56 25.90
CA LEU A 64 -5.36 -47.50 25.44
C LEU A 64 -5.00 -47.39 23.92
N TYR A 65 -3.77 -47.57 23.42
CA TYR A 65 -2.42 -47.95 23.91
C TYR A 65 -1.38 -46.89 23.45
N GLY A 66 -0.10 -46.84 23.83
CA GLY A 66 0.75 -47.67 24.71
C GLY A 66 2.16 -47.04 24.80
N LYS A 67 2.92 -47.33 25.87
CA LYS A 67 4.23 -46.71 26.17
C LYS A 67 5.41 -47.52 25.59
N HIS A 68 6.52 -46.84 25.28
CA HIS A 68 7.96 -47.20 25.45
C HIS A 68 8.77 -46.29 24.48
N LEU A 69 9.99 -45.80 24.74
CA LEU A 69 11.01 -46.10 25.75
C LEU A 69 11.71 -44.80 26.24
N MET A 70 12.22 -44.83 27.47
CA MET A 70 13.21 -43.85 27.98
C MET A 70 14.60 -44.48 27.95
N ALA A 71 15.61 -43.74 27.52
CA ALA A 71 17.01 -44.06 27.76
C ALA A 71 17.76 -42.77 28.14
N ARG A 72 18.44 -42.78 29.29
CA ARG A 72 19.27 -41.66 29.77
C ARG A 72 20.60 -41.61 29.02
N SER A 73 21.10 -40.40 28.80
CA SER A 73 22.53 -40.13 28.90
C SER A 73 22.74 -38.76 29.55
N THR A 74 23.57 -38.72 30.58
CA THR A 74 23.93 -37.50 31.32
C THR A 74 25.44 -37.34 31.28
N THR A 75 25.95 -36.30 30.60
CA THR A 75 27.28 -35.77 30.88
C THR A 75 27.29 -34.24 30.75
N THR A 76 27.96 -33.61 31.72
CA THR A 76 28.21 -32.17 31.86
C THR A 76 29.08 -31.59 30.75
N GLY A 77 28.88 -30.31 30.41
CA GLY A 77 29.81 -29.56 29.54
C GLY A 77 29.40 -28.11 29.30
N SER A 78 29.78 -27.20 30.21
CA SER A 78 29.70 -25.76 29.95
C SER A 78 30.83 -25.35 29.01
N VAL A 79 30.51 -24.88 27.80
CA VAL A 79 31.45 -24.14 26.94
C VAL A 79 30.75 -22.94 26.33
N ARG A 80 31.09 -21.74 26.82
CA ARG A 80 30.99 -20.52 26.01
C ARG A 80 31.97 -20.69 24.85
N GLY A 81 31.46 -20.89 23.64
CA GLY A 81 32.25 -20.94 22.42
C GLY A 81 31.48 -20.24 21.32
N ALA A 82 32.11 -19.25 20.68
CA ALA A 82 31.51 -18.51 19.59
C ALA A 82 31.21 -19.47 18.41
N LEU A 83 29.94 -19.62 18.07
CA LEU A 83 29.56 -20.07 16.73
C LEU A 83 29.23 -18.83 15.91
N HIS A 84 29.99 -18.68 14.83
CA HIS A 84 29.96 -17.51 13.97
C HIS A 84 28.53 -17.14 13.55
N ALA A 85 28.30 -15.83 13.49
CA ALA A 85 27.37 -15.29 12.53
C ALA A 85 27.89 -15.67 11.13
N THR A 86 27.42 -16.79 10.58
CA THR A 86 27.45 -17.00 9.14
C THR A 86 26.54 -15.96 8.54
N ASN A 87 27.16 -14.87 8.07
CA ASN A 87 26.52 -13.95 7.15
C ASN A 87 26.02 -14.78 5.97
N VAL A 88 24.69 -14.93 5.88
CA VAL A 88 23.98 -14.92 4.60
C VAL A 88 23.82 -13.43 4.29
N GLN A 89 24.88 -12.71 3.92
CA GLN A 89 25.43 -12.71 2.56
C GLN A 89 24.30 -12.83 1.53
N ASN A 90 23.87 -11.67 1.07
CA ASN A 90 23.47 -11.36 -0.30
C ASN A 90 23.20 -12.58 -1.20
N GLU A 91 21.92 -12.83 -1.50
CA GLU A 91 21.53 -13.04 -2.90
C GLU A 91 21.45 -11.62 -3.49
N VAL A 92 22.56 -11.00 -3.91
CA VAL A 92 23.17 -11.14 -5.25
C VAL A 92 22.10 -11.07 -6.33
N ALA A 93 22.24 -10.08 -7.21
CA ALA A 93 21.27 -9.68 -8.21
C ALA A 93 20.59 -10.85 -8.95
N ASP A 94 19.28 -10.73 -9.17
CA ASP A 94 18.48 -11.49 -10.14
C ASP A 94 18.96 -11.17 -11.56
N ALA A 95 20.19 -11.57 -11.89
CA ALA A 95 20.66 -11.60 -13.27
C ALA A 95 19.79 -12.59 -14.05
N LEU A 96 19.39 -12.25 -15.27
CA LEU A 96 18.50 -13.06 -16.12
C LEU A 96 19.16 -14.41 -16.45
N SER A 97 18.97 -15.38 -15.56
CA SER A 97 19.55 -16.72 -15.62
C SER A 97 18.88 -17.56 -16.71
N ASP A 98 19.55 -18.60 -17.18
CA ASP A 98 18.98 -19.48 -18.20
C ASP A 98 17.75 -20.25 -17.67
N GLU A 99 17.72 -20.59 -16.38
CA GLU A 99 16.53 -21.11 -15.71
C GLU A 99 15.36 -20.12 -15.74
N ALA A 100 15.62 -18.82 -15.50
CA ALA A 100 14.61 -17.78 -15.58
C ALA A 100 14.11 -17.58 -17.03
N LYS A 101 15.00 -17.56 -18.03
CA LYS A 101 14.63 -17.48 -19.46
C LYS A 101 13.72 -18.63 -19.86
N ILE A 102 14.07 -19.87 -19.51
CA ILE A 102 13.28 -21.08 -19.78
C ILE A 102 11.91 -20.99 -19.09
N THR A 103 11.87 -20.56 -17.83
CA THR A 103 10.62 -20.44 -17.06
C THR A 103 9.70 -19.36 -17.64
N ILE A 104 10.25 -18.22 -18.07
CA ILE A 104 9.50 -17.17 -18.77
C ILE A 104 8.97 -17.69 -20.11
N ALA A 105 9.82 -18.28 -20.95
CA ALA A 105 9.40 -18.82 -22.25
C ALA A 105 8.28 -19.86 -22.12
N SER A 106 8.43 -20.81 -21.18
CA SER A 106 7.42 -21.83 -20.90
C SER A 106 6.08 -21.23 -20.43
N ALA A 107 6.12 -20.22 -19.56
CA ALA A 107 4.90 -19.58 -19.07
C ALA A 107 4.21 -18.70 -20.13
N ILE A 108 4.98 -18.02 -20.98
CA ILE A 108 4.46 -17.21 -22.09
C ILE A 108 3.90 -18.09 -23.21
N ASN A 109 4.45 -19.30 -23.45
CA ASN A 109 3.81 -20.31 -24.31
C ASN A 109 2.46 -20.80 -23.78
N GLY A 110 2.15 -20.60 -22.48
CA GLY A 110 0.81 -20.76 -21.91
C GLY A 110 -0.17 -19.63 -22.29
N LEU A 111 0.28 -18.60 -23.01
CA LEU A 111 -0.49 -17.42 -23.42
C LEU A 111 -0.38 -17.19 -24.95
N PRO A 112 -0.83 -18.13 -25.80
CA PRO A 112 -0.65 -18.03 -27.26
C PRO A 112 -1.34 -16.82 -27.90
N GLU A 113 -2.42 -16.30 -27.30
CA GLU A 113 -3.07 -15.06 -27.74
C GLU A 113 -2.16 -13.83 -27.57
N ASP A 114 -1.43 -13.73 -26.46
CA ASP A 114 -0.43 -12.67 -26.22
C ASP A 114 0.74 -12.78 -27.18
N VAL A 115 1.31 -13.99 -27.35
CA VAL A 115 2.44 -14.21 -28.28
C VAL A 115 2.04 -13.85 -29.71
N LEU A 116 0.84 -14.23 -30.16
CA LEU A 116 0.32 -13.86 -31.46
C LEU A 116 0.15 -12.33 -31.59
N ALA A 117 -0.41 -11.67 -30.58
CA ALA A 117 -0.54 -10.22 -30.56
C ALA A 117 0.82 -9.52 -30.64
N TYR A 118 1.84 -10.01 -29.93
CA TYR A 118 3.19 -9.45 -29.99
C TYR A 118 3.84 -9.65 -31.37
N VAL A 119 3.74 -10.84 -31.97
CA VAL A 119 4.22 -11.09 -33.34
C VAL A 119 3.54 -10.16 -34.34
N MET A 120 2.23 -9.94 -34.18
CA MET A 120 1.44 -9.07 -35.06
C MET A 120 1.68 -7.58 -34.83
N ALA A 121 2.12 -7.17 -33.63
CA ALA A 121 2.37 -5.76 -33.29
C ALA A 121 3.81 -5.33 -33.60
N TYR A 122 4.81 -6.11 -33.16
CA TYR A 122 6.21 -5.69 -33.09
C TYR A 122 7.13 -6.35 -34.15
N THR A 123 6.58 -7.05 -35.15
CA THR A 123 7.38 -7.74 -36.18
C THR A 123 6.88 -7.54 -37.62
N PRO A 124 7.75 -7.72 -38.64
CA PRO A 124 7.36 -7.63 -40.06
C PRO A 124 6.29 -8.64 -40.51
N ILE A 125 6.05 -9.71 -39.74
CA ILE A 125 4.94 -10.65 -39.98
C ILE A 125 3.60 -9.90 -39.88
N GLY A 126 3.46 -9.05 -38.86
CA GLY A 126 2.28 -8.22 -38.65
C GLY A 126 2.03 -7.22 -39.77
N ASP A 127 3.08 -6.56 -40.26
CA ASP A 127 2.98 -5.64 -41.40
C ASP A 127 2.60 -6.37 -42.69
N THR A 128 3.22 -7.52 -42.95
CA THR A 128 2.90 -8.37 -44.10
C THR A 128 1.44 -8.86 -44.03
N ALA A 129 0.97 -9.23 -42.85
CA ALA A 129 -0.41 -9.63 -42.61
C ALA A 129 -1.38 -8.47 -42.87
N ARG A 130 -1.11 -7.27 -42.32
CA ARG A 130 -1.89 -6.05 -42.56
C ARG A 130 -2.00 -5.73 -44.05
N GLN A 131 -0.86 -5.72 -44.76
CA GLN A 131 -0.82 -5.39 -46.19
C GLN A 131 -1.57 -6.41 -47.07
N LYS A 132 -1.34 -7.71 -46.87
CA LYS A 132 -1.99 -8.76 -47.69
C LYS A 132 -3.48 -8.90 -47.38
N ASN A 133 -3.86 -8.81 -46.10
CA ASN A 133 -5.26 -8.96 -45.70
C ASN A 133 -6.13 -7.72 -46.00
N ALA A 134 -5.53 -6.54 -46.24
CA ALA A 134 -6.25 -5.34 -46.65
C ALA A 134 -7.05 -5.51 -47.96
N PHE A 135 -6.55 -6.33 -48.89
CA PHE A 135 -7.19 -6.59 -50.19
C PHE A 135 -7.86 -7.97 -50.28
N THR A 136 -7.47 -8.93 -49.44
CA THR A 136 -8.06 -10.27 -49.42
C THR A 136 -7.99 -10.84 -48.01
N ALA A 137 -9.11 -10.81 -47.29
CA ALA A 137 -9.17 -11.31 -45.92
C ALA A 137 -8.72 -12.78 -45.83
N GLY A 138 -7.79 -13.08 -44.94
CA GLY A 138 -7.21 -14.42 -44.77
C GLY A 138 -6.21 -14.83 -45.86
N ALA A 139 -5.67 -13.88 -46.64
CA ALA A 139 -4.56 -14.14 -47.57
C ALA A 139 -3.24 -14.46 -46.84
N TYR A 140 -3.08 -13.99 -45.60
CA TYR A 140 -1.90 -14.23 -44.77
C TYR A 140 -2.32 -14.40 -43.31
N VAL A 141 -2.21 -15.61 -42.78
CA VAL A 141 -2.67 -15.99 -41.43
C VAL A 141 -1.50 -16.60 -40.68
N VAL A 142 -1.26 -16.15 -39.44
CA VAL A 142 -0.37 -16.82 -38.50
C VAL A 142 -1.20 -17.92 -37.83
N ASP A 143 -0.79 -19.17 -38.03
CA ASP A 143 -1.53 -20.37 -37.65
C ASP A 143 -1.14 -20.86 -36.24
N SER A 144 0.15 -20.78 -35.92
CA SER A 144 0.71 -21.14 -34.62
C SER A 144 1.93 -20.28 -34.29
N VAL A 145 2.17 -20.08 -32.99
CA VAL A 145 3.31 -19.34 -32.44
C VAL A 145 3.87 -20.06 -31.22
N GLU A 146 5.19 -20.10 -31.09
CA GLU A 146 5.91 -20.69 -29.96
C GLU A 146 7.17 -19.87 -29.66
N VAL A 147 7.32 -19.41 -28.42
CA VAL A 147 8.55 -18.79 -27.92
C VAL A 147 9.61 -19.86 -27.73
N VAL A 148 10.72 -19.72 -28.45
CA VAL A 148 11.86 -20.66 -28.47
C VAL A 148 13.00 -20.17 -27.56
N ALA A 149 13.20 -18.85 -27.48
CA ALA A 149 14.20 -18.23 -26.61
C ALA A 149 13.71 -16.88 -26.09
N VAL A 150 14.23 -16.46 -24.93
CA VAL A 150 14.01 -15.16 -24.30
C VAL A 150 15.35 -14.67 -23.75
N ASP A 151 15.64 -13.38 -23.88
CA ASP A 151 16.78 -12.72 -23.25
C ASP A 151 16.40 -11.28 -22.86
N GLY A 152 17.38 -10.42 -22.58
CA GLY A 152 17.12 -9.04 -22.12
C GLY A 152 16.60 -8.09 -23.22
N GLU A 153 16.78 -8.39 -24.49
CA GLU A 153 16.39 -7.51 -25.61
C GLU A 153 15.05 -7.90 -26.24
N GLY A 154 14.58 -9.13 -26.02
CA GLY A 154 13.36 -9.64 -26.62
C GLY A 154 13.16 -11.15 -26.49
N MET A 155 12.32 -11.69 -27.37
CA MET A 155 12.05 -13.12 -27.49
C MET A 155 12.10 -13.58 -28.96
N ASP A 156 12.59 -14.81 -29.17
CA ASP A 156 12.57 -15.47 -30.48
C ASP A 156 11.32 -16.34 -30.56
N VAL A 157 10.47 -16.08 -31.54
CA VAL A 157 9.19 -16.78 -31.74
C VAL A 157 9.23 -17.55 -33.05
N ALA A 158 9.08 -18.88 -32.99
CA ALA A 158 8.77 -19.69 -34.14
C ALA A 158 7.29 -19.49 -34.50
N ALA A 159 7.02 -18.97 -35.69
CA ALA A 159 5.66 -18.77 -36.21
C ALA A 159 5.45 -19.65 -37.44
N SER A 160 4.34 -20.41 -37.46
CA SER A 160 3.84 -21.00 -38.71
C SER A 160 2.86 -20.04 -39.37
N VAL A 161 3.06 -19.79 -40.66
CA VAL A 161 2.27 -18.85 -41.44
C VAL A 161 1.71 -19.54 -42.67
N GLN A 162 0.40 -19.40 -42.86
CA GLN A 162 -0.30 -19.82 -44.07
C GLN A 162 -0.51 -18.61 -44.99
N THR A 163 0.08 -18.67 -46.19
CA THR A 163 -0.21 -17.71 -47.28
C THR A 163 -1.15 -18.36 -48.28
N LYS A 164 -2.31 -17.74 -48.52
CA LYS A 164 -3.26 -18.18 -49.55
C LYS A 164 -3.02 -17.40 -50.83
N SER A 165 -2.64 -18.10 -51.89
CA SER A 165 -2.51 -17.54 -53.23
C SER A 165 -3.86 -17.18 -53.84
N PHE A 166 -3.85 -16.32 -54.88
CA PHE A 166 -5.05 -15.91 -55.63
C PHE A 166 -5.86 -17.10 -56.19
N PHE A 167 -5.18 -18.21 -56.54
CA PHE A 167 -5.81 -19.45 -57.02
C PHE A 167 -6.18 -20.43 -55.89
N GLY A 168 -6.25 -19.97 -54.64
CA GLY A 168 -6.72 -20.75 -53.50
C GLY A 168 -5.73 -21.78 -52.95
N LYS A 169 -4.57 -21.99 -53.58
CA LYS A 169 -3.50 -22.82 -52.99
C LYS A 169 -2.99 -22.15 -51.72
N VAL A 170 -2.99 -22.89 -50.62
CA VAL A 170 -2.38 -22.49 -49.34
C VAL A 170 -0.94 -23.03 -49.33
N GLN A 171 0.00 -22.18 -48.94
CA GLN A 171 1.39 -22.54 -48.67
C GLN A 171 1.69 -22.24 -47.20
N GLU A 172 2.16 -23.24 -46.48
CA GLU A 172 2.68 -23.09 -45.12
C GLU A 172 4.18 -22.74 -45.16
N SER A 173 4.60 -21.81 -44.32
CA SER A 173 5.99 -21.46 -44.10
C SER A 173 6.24 -21.26 -42.60
N LYS A 174 7.23 -21.96 -42.06
CA LYS A 174 7.72 -21.76 -40.69
C LYS A 174 8.89 -20.78 -40.70
N GLN A 175 8.85 -19.79 -39.83
CA GLN A 175 9.88 -18.76 -39.71
C GLN A 175 10.07 -18.39 -38.24
N THR A 176 11.32 -18.27 -37.80
CA THR A 176 11.65 -17.72 -36.49
C THR A 176 11.80 -16.21 -36.63
N VAL A 177 11.08 -15.46 -35.81
CA VAL A 177 11.07 -13.99 -35.80
C VAL A 177 11.43 -13.46 -34.42
N ARG A 178 12.21 -12.39 -34.39
CA ARG A 178 12.50 -11.66 -33.15
C ARG A 178 11.35 -10.71 -32.83
N VAL A 179 10.76 -10.86 -31.66
CA VAL A 179 9.87 -9.87 -31.03
C VAL A 179 10.75 -9.01 -30.10
N PRO A 180 11.05 -7.76 -30.45
CA PRO A 180 11.87 -6.88 -29.61
C PRO A 180 11.06 -6.37 -28.42
N PHE A 181 11.72 -6.17 -27.28
CA PHE A 181 11.14 -5.46 -26.14
C PHE A 181 11.09 -3.93 -26.33
N GLY A 182 11.85 -3.37 -27.26
CA GLY A 182 11.86 -1.93 -27.54
C GLY A 182 12.50 -1.11 -26.42
N VAL A 183 13.63 -1.61 -25.89
CA VAL A 183 14.40 -1.03 -24.78
C VAL A 183 15.76 -0.54 -25.29
N ASP A 184 16.25 0.58 -24.76
CA ASP A 184 17.55 1.15 -25.16
C ASP A 184 18.77 0.33 -24.65
N ARG A 185 18.55 -0.55 -23.67
CA ARG A 185 19.55 -1.46 -23.09
C ARG A 185 18.90 -2.81 -22.77
N PRO A 186 19.65 -3.93 -22.84
CA PRO A 186 19.13 -5.24 -22.45
C PRO A 186 18.61 -5.26 -21.00
N LEU A 187 17.46 -5.87 -20.79
CA LEU A 187 16.89 -6.10 -19.46
C LEU A 187 17.70 -7.16 -18.71
N GLU A 188 18.47 -6.73 -17.72
CA GLU A 188 19.40 -7.60 -16.99
C GLU A 188 18.73 -8.51 -15.97
N THR A 189 17.44 -8.31 -15.64
CA THR A 189 16.75 -9.06 -14.57
C THR A 189 15.45 -9.71 -15.01
N SER A 190 15.11 -10.85 -14.41
CA SER A 190 13.90 -11.60 -14.77
C SER A 190 12.61 -10.91 -14.30
N GLU A 191 12.67 -10.14 -13.21
CA GLU A 191 11.61 -9.19 -12.82
C GLU A 191 11.41 -8.08 -13.86
N ALA A 192 12.48 -7.51 -14.44
CA ALA A 192 12.35 -6.50 -15.50
C ALA A 192 11.72 -7.08 -16.77
N VAL A 193 12.10 -8.30 -17.19
CA VAL A 193 11.47 -8.99 -18.32
C VAL A 193 9.97 -9.24 -18.06
N LYS A 194 9.58 -9.76 -16.90
CA LYS A 194 8.15 -9.90 -16.53
C LYS A 194 7.39 -8.58 -16.61
N ARG A 195 7.99 -7.47 -16.14
CA ARG A 195 7.35 -6.13 -16.19
C ARG A 195 7.12 -5.68 -17.62
N ARG A 196 8.13 -5.80 -18.49
CA ARG A 196 8.00 -5.43 -19.90
C ARG A 196 6.96 -6.28 -20.62
N LEU A 197 6.89 -7.58 -20.35
CA LEU A 197 5.83 -8.45 -20.87
C LEU A 197 4.43 -8.00 -20.42
N MET A 198 4.25 -7.63 -19.15
CA MET A 198 2.98 -7.05 -18.67
C MET A 198 2.63 -5.70 -19.32
N GLU A 199 3.62 -4.89 -19.69
CA GLU A 199 3.40 -3.65 -20.43
C GLU A 199 2.99 -3.93 -21.87
N MET A 200 3.67 -4.82 -22.57
CA MET A 200 3.31 -5.24 -23.94
C MET A 200 1.90 -5.84 -23.97
N SER A 201 1.49 -6.67 -23.00
CA SER A 201 0.08 -7.10 -22.88
C SER A 201 -0.88 -5.91 -22.75
N ARG A 202 -0.53 -4.88 -21.96
CA ARG A 202 -1.40 -3.68 -21.80
C ARG A 202 -1.47 -2.83 -23.06
N GLU A 203 -0.35 -2.64 -23.76
CA GLU A 203 -0.27 -1.97 -25.06
C GLU A 203 -1.21 -2.64 -26.09
N GLN A 204 -1.31 -3.98 -26.06
CA GLN A 204 -2.23 -4.75 -26.90
C GLN A 204 -3.65 -4.95 -26.30
N GLY A 205 -3.97 -4.33 -25.15
CA GLY A 205 -5.28 -4.44 -24.48
C GLY A 205 -5.54 -5.75 -23.71
N LEU A 206 -4.57 -6.67 -23.64
CA LEU A 206 -4.61 -7.99 -23.02
C LEU A 206 -4.48 -7.94 -21.49
N THR A 207 -5.32 -7.13 -20.86
CA THR A 207 -5.29 -6.86 -19.41
C THR A 207 -5.41 -8.11 -18.54
N LYS A 208 -6.14 -9.14 -18.99
CA LYS A 208 -6.31 -10.42 -18.26
C LYS A 208 -4.98 -11.16 -18.09
N SER A 209 -4.13 -11.15 -19.11
CA SER A 209 -2.86 -11.88 -19.15
C SER A 209 -1.82 -11.31 -18.19
N THR A 210 -1.91 -10.02 -17.85
CA THR A 210 -1.01 -9.38 -16.87
C THR A 210 -1.01 -10.08 -15.51
N ALA A 211 -2.16 -10.61 -15.06
CA ALA A 211 -2.28 -11.35 -13.81
C ALA A 211 -1.71 -12.78 -13.86
N THR A 212 -1.49 -13.32 -15.06
CA THR A 212 -0.79 -14.60 -15.29
C THR A 212 0.71 -14.36 -15.39
N ILE A 213 1.14 -13.34 -16.15
CA ILE A 213 2.56 -12.94 -16.28
C ILE A 213 3.14 -12.53 -14.92
N TYR A 214 2.36 -11.84 -14.08
CA TYR A 214 2.77 -11.51 -12.70
C TYR A 214 3.06 -12.75 -11.83
N LYS A 215 2.44 -13.90 -12.13
CA LYS A 215 2.60 -15.13 -11.34
C LYS A 215 3.81 -15.98 -11.77
N ILE A 216 4.48 -15.65 -12.87
CA ILE A 216 5.64 -16.41 -13.37
C ILE A 216 6.70 -16.49 -12.24
N PRO A 217 7.15 -17.71 -11.85
CA PRO A 217 8.00 -17.92 -10.68
C PRO A 217 9.48 -17.66 -10.98
N VAL A 218 9.77 -16.44 -11.41
CA VAL A 218 11.14 -15.95 -11.63
C VAL A 218 11.34 -14.61 -10.94
N GLY A 219 12.57 -14.33 -10.54
CA GLY A 219 13.00 -13.05 -10.00
C GLY A 219 12.44 -12.71 -8.63
N SER A 220 12.86 -11.56 -8.12
CA SER A 220 12.31 -11.00 -6.89
C SER A 220 10.85 -10.62 -7.11
N TYR A 221 9.93 -11.48 -6.65
CA TYR A 221 8.57 -11.03 -6.38
C TYR A 221 8.65 -9.77 -5.49
N GLY A 222 7.83 -8.75 -5.76
CA GLY A 222 7.50 -7.67 -4.81
C GLY A 222 6.69 -8.17 -3.60
N GLY A 223 6.94 -9.41 -3.18
CA GLY A 223 6.39 -10.06 -2.02
C GLY A 223 7.38 -10.02 -0.86
N LEU A 224 6.91 -10.48 0.30
CA LEU A 224 7.74 -10.54 1.50
C LEU A 224 8.85 -11.58 1.33
N PRO A 225 10.05 -11.35 1.91
CA PRO A 225 11.09 -12.36 1.99
C PRO A 225 10.57 -13.69 2.52
N VAL A 226 11.13 -14.79 2.01
CA VAL A 226 10.74 -16.14 2.43
C VAL A 226 10.87 -16.27 3.96
N ASN A 227 9.85 -16.86 4.60
CA ASN A 227 9.71 -16.97 6.06
C ASN A 227 9.51 -15.64 6.84
N MET A 228 9.21 -14.52 6.18
CA MET A 228 8.81 -13.29 6.89
C MET A 228 7.40 -13.40 7.49
N LEU A 229 7.33 -13.87 8.74
CA LEU A 229 6.08 -13.99 9.49
C LEU A 229 5.65 -12.64 10.08
N LEU A 230 4.54 -12.09 9.57
CA LEU A 230 3.97 -10.80 10.01
C LEU A 230 2.89 -10.92 11.10
N ASN A 231 2.47 -12.13 11.48
CA ASN A 231 1.46 -12.31 12.56
C ASN A 231 1.98 -11.97 13.97
N ASN A 232 3.27 -11.66 14.13
CA ASN A 232 3.85 -11.20 15.39
C ASN A 232 3.75 -9.68 15.47
N VAL A 233 3.10 -9.17 16.52
CA VAL A 233 3.03 -7.73 16.81
C VAL A 233 3.50 -7.50 18.26
N PRO A 234 4.53 -6.66 18.51
CA PRO A 234 5.34 -5.95 17.52
C PRO A 234 6.11 -6.90 16.59
N HIS A 235 6.35 -6.45 15.35
CA HIS A 235 7.07 -7.23 14.36
C HIS A 235 8.52 -7.52 14.77
N SER A 236 9.12 -8.54 14.17
CA SER A 236 10.56 -8.78 14.33
C SER A 236 11.36 -7.61 13.76
N LYS A 237 12.58 -7.39 14.29
CA LYS A 237 13.50 -6.37 13.74
C LYS A 237 13.74 -6.57 12.24
N MET A 238 13.82 -7.82 11.78
CA MET A 238 13.94 -8.16 10.35
C MET A 238 12.75 -7.63 9.52
N ALA A 239 11.51 -7.88 9.95
CA ALA A 239 10.32 -7.43 9.25
C ALA A 239 10.19 -5.90 9.27
N ARG A 240 10.54 -5.24 10.39
CA ARG A 240 10.57 -3.78 10.47
C ARG A 240 11.63 -3.17 9.56
N ASN A 241 12.86 -3.67 9.60
CA ASN A 241 13.95 -3.22 8.73
C ASN A 241 13.61 -3.37 7.24
N PHE A 242 12.95 -4.46 6.83
CA PHE A 242 12.49 -4.63 5.45
C PHE A 242 11.50 -3.54 5.03
N ILE A 243 10.51 -3.26 5.88
CA ILE A 243 9.53 -2.18 5.66
C ILE A 243 10.21 -0.81 5.59
N TYR A 244 11.16 -0.53 6.49
CA TYR A 244 11.85 0.76 6.54
C TYR A 244 12.74 0.97 5.31
N ARG A 245 13.47 -0.05 4.87
CA ARG A 245 14.31 0.02 3.67
C ARG A 245 13.50 0.18 2.40
N GLY A 246 12.42 -0.59 2.21
CA GLY A 246 11.53 -0.38 1.06
C GLY A 246 10.91 1.02 1.05
N ALA A 247 10.58 1.57 2.22
CA ALA A 247 10.10 2.95 2.37
C ALA A 247 11.18 4.00 2.03
N ALA A 248 12.44 3.75 2.41
CA ALA A 248 13.58 4.63 2.16
C ALA A 248 14.07 4.59 0.71
N GLU A 249 14.24 3.40 0.13
CA GLU A 249 14.58 3.20 -1.29
C GLU A 249 13.55 3.87 -2.20
N ALA A 250 12.26 3.69 -1.92
CA ALA A 250 11.18 4.34 -2.65
C ALA A 250 11.14 5.87 -2.45
N LEU A 251 11.64 6.39 -1.32
CA LEU A 251 11.78 7.82 -1.09
C LEU A 251 12.96 8.40 -1.89
N VAL A 252 14.14 7.79 -1.84
CA VAL A 252 15.33 8.21 -2.61
C VAL A 252 14.98 8.28 -4.09
N GLN A 253 14.49 7.17 -4.66
CA GLN A 253 14.08 7.10 -6.07
C GLN A 253 13.01 8.16 -6.41
N ALA A 254 12.06 8.41 -5.50
CA ALA A 254 11.00 9.39 -5.74
C ALA A 254 11.49 10.84 -5.70
N VAL A 255 12.54 11.14 -4.93
CA VAL A 255 13.17 12.46 -4.81
C VAL A 255 14.11 12.72 -6.00
N GLU A 256 14.86 11.71 -6.44
CA GLU A 256 15.76 11.82 -7.59
C GLU A 256 15.00 11.95 -8.92
N ASP A 257 13.93 11.17 -9.12
CA ASP A 257 13.17 11.14 -10.37
C ASP A 257 12.36 12.44 -10.60
N PRO A 258 12.72 13.28 -11.60
CA PRO A 258 12.05 14.56 -11.85
C PRO A 258 10.63 14.40 -12.41
N THR A 259 10.21 13.19 -12.84
CA THR A 259 8.84 12.90 -13.27
C THR A 259 7.86 12.72 -12.10
N VAL A 260 8.37 12.57 -10.87
CA VAL A 260 7.53 12.40 -9.67
C VAL A 260 6.97 13.75 -9.23
N PRO A 261 5.65 13.87 -9.00
CA PRO A 261 5.08 15.04 -8.35
C PRO A 261 5.72 15.28 -6.99
N ARG A 262 6.20 16.50 -6.76
CA ARG A 262 6.91 16.90 -5.53
C ARG A 262 6.03 16.89 -4.26
N ARG A 263 4.73 16.61 -4.40
CA ARG A 263 3.82 16.24 -3.30
C ARG A 263 3.72 14.71 -3.23
N MET A 264 4.36 14.12 -2.22
CA MET A 264 4.55 12.68 -2.10
C MET A 264 3.86 12.13 -0.85
N LYS A 265 3.40 10.88 -0.91
CA LYS A 265 2.69 10.20 0.18
C LYS A 265 3.30 8.83 0.43
N LEU A 266 3.73 8.62 1.67
CA LEU A 266 4.29 7.37 2.15
C LEU A 266 3.30 6.74 3.13
N VAL A 267 2.80 5.55 2.81
CA VAL A 267 1.78 4.86 3.60
C VAL A 267 2.30 3.50 4.05
N CYS A 268 2.55 3.34 5.34
CA CYS A 268 2.80 2.05 5.96
C CYS A 268 1.84 1.79 7.12
N THR A 269 0.84 0.92 6.94
CA THR A 269 -0.22 0.69 7.94
C THR A 269 -0.18 -0.72 8.54
N VAL A 270 1.01 -1.21 8.87
CA VAL A 270 1.17 -2.28 9.88
C VAL A 270 0.61 -1.79 11.24
N PRO A 271 0.18 -2.68 12.16
CA PRO A 271 -0.46 -2.27 13.42
C PRO A 271 0.36 -1.28 14.25
N GLU A 272 1.69 -1.44 14.27
CA GLU A 272 2.60 -0.53 14.98
C GLU A 272 2.70 0.88 14.37
N LEU A 273 2.44 1.04 13.08
CA LEU A 273 2.57 2.31 12.36
C LEU A 273 1.22 2.97 12.04
N ASN A 274 0.10 2.26 12.25
CA ASN A 274 -1.25 2.73 11.94
C ASN A 274 -1.90 3.44 13.14
N PRO A 275 -2.12 4.78 13.12
CA PRO A 275 -2.71 5.51 14.25
C PRO A 275 -4.18 5.16 14.55
N ALA A 276 -4.82 4.32 13.74
CA ALA A 276 -6.17 3.80 13.96
C ALA A 276 -6.21 2.42 14.65
N MET A 277 -5.05 1.85 15.00
CA MET A 277 -4.93 0.59 15.74
C MET A 277 -4.40 0.85 17.15
N ASP A 278 -4.93 0.14 18.15
CA ASP A 278 -4.49 0.26 19.55
C ASP A 278 -3.02 -0.15 19.77
N THR A 279 -2.44 -0.88 18.82
CA THR A 279 -1.02 -1.31 18.86
C THR A 279 -0.04 -0.30 18.26
N TYR A 280 -0.49 0.92 17.95
CA TYR A 280 0.36 2.00 17.47
C TYR A 280 1.54 2.25 18.42
N ARG A 281 2.77 2.21 17.89
CA ARG A 281 4.02 2.30 18.65
C ARG A 281 4.83 3.48 18.12
N VAL A 282 4.89 4.56 18.90
CA VAL A 282 5.70 5.76 18.60
C VAL A 282 7.14 5.40 18.24
N GLY A 283 7.76 4.47 18.97
CA GLY A 283 9.11 3.97 18.66
C GLY A 283 9.25 3.40 17.24
N THR A 284 8.23 2.74 16.70
CA THR A 284 8.24 2.20 15.33
C THR A 284 8.16 3.33 14.28
N VAL A 285 7.40 4.40 14.56
CA VAL A 285 7.37 5.60 13.69
C VAL A 285 8.71 6.32 13.70
N LEU A 286 9.34 6.44 14.88
CA LEU A 286 10.66 7.05 15.03
C LEU A 286 11.76 6.23 14.35
N GLU A 287 11.72 4.89 14.49
CA GLU A 287 12.60 3.97 13.77
C GLU A 287 12.47 4.15 12.23
N LEU A 288 11.25 4.23 11.69
CA LEU A 288 11.01 4.49 10.26
C LEU A 288 11.54 5.87 9.82
N VAL A 289 11.14 6.94 10.51
CA VAL A 289 11.54 8.32 10.15
C VAL A 289 13.04 8.49 10.20
N ARG A 290 13.72 7.82 11.13
CA ARG A 290 15.18 7.79 11.23
C ARG A 290 15.84 7.12 10.03
N GLU A 291 15.34 5.97 9.57
CA GLU A 291 15.85 5.33 8.33
C GLU A 291 15.67 6.25 7.12
N LEU A 292 14.49 6.87 6.96
CA LEU A 292 14.23 7.83 5.89
C LEU A 292 15.21 9.01 5.91
N ALA A 293 15.45 9.60 7.09
CA ALA A 293 16.34 10.75 7.26
C ALA A 293 17.81 10.40 6.98
N TYR A 294 18.28 9.23 7.43
CA TYR A 294 19.61 8.73 7.05
C TYR A 294 19.74 8.53 5.55
N SER A 295 18.77 7.88 4.90
CA SER A 295 18.85 7.63 3.45
C SER A 295 18.80 8.90 2.61
N MET A 296 18.30 10.02 3.13
CA MET A 296 18.46 11.34 2.49
C MET A 296 19.86 11.92 2.73
N ALA A 297 20.40 11.81 3.94
CA ALA A 297 21.75 12.26 4.26
C ALA A 297 22.84 11.47 3.51
N ASP A 298 22.63 10.16 3.29
CA ASP A 298 23.51 9.28 2.50
C ASP A 298 23.64 9.73 1.04
N VAL A 299 22.59 10.36 0.48
CA VAL A 299 22.61 10.99 -0.86
C VAL A 299 22.90 12.50 -0.81
N GLY A 300 23.32 13.02 0.35
CA GLY A 300 23.75 14.41 0.55
C GLY A 300 22.62 15.44 0.62
N LEU A 301 21.39 15.02 0.92
CA LEU A 301 20.21 15.90 0.97
C LEU A 301 19.81 16.27 2.40
N ASN A 302 19.53 17.55 2.61
CA ASN A 302 19.08 18.10 3.88
C ASN A 302 17.58 17.84 4.10
N THR A 303 17.24 17.26 5.24
CA THR A 303 15.89 16.80 5.57
C THR A 303 15.29 17.63 6.70
N ARG A 304 14.19 18.32 6.42
CA ARG A 304 13.34 18.95 7.43
C ARG A 304 12.24 18.00 7.88
N ILE A 305 12.25 17.62 9.16
CA ILE A 305 11.23 16.77 9.75
C ILE A 305 10.24 17.64 10.54
N LEU A 306 9.02 17.76 10.01
CA LEU A 306 7.93 18.54 10.57
C LEU A 306 6.93 17.67 11.34
N ILE A 307 6.56 18.15 12.52
CA ILE A 307 5.50 17.56 13.36
C ILE A 307 4.39 18.59 13.52
N GLN A 308 3.14 18.14 13.42
CA GLN A 308 1.97 18.99 13.65
C GLN A 308 1.99 19.58 15.08
N PRO A 309 1.76 20.89 15.25
CA PRO A 309 1.59 21.52 16.57
C PRO A 309 0.20 21.21 17.16
N SER A 310 0.02 21.46 18.45
CA SER A 310 -1.30 21.40 19.09
C SER A 310 -2.27 22.39 18.45
N MET A 311 -3.33 21.87 17.81
CA MET A 311 -4.32 22.66 17.08
C MET A 311 -5.52 23.00 17.95
N GLY A 312 -6.18 24.10 17.62
CA GLY A 312 -7.39 24.58 18.30
C GLY A 312 -7.12 25.61 19.41
N GLU A 313 -8.21 26.13 19.97
CA GLU A 313 -8.18 27.29 20.88
C GLU A 313 -8.75 26.95 22.26
N GLY A 314 -8.20 27.60 23.30
CA GLY A 314 -8.63 27.44 24.69
C GLY A 314 -8.66 25.97 25.12
N VAL A 315 -9.78 25.56 25.70
CA VAL A 315 -10.02 24.18 26.19
C VAL A 315 -10.09 23.11 25.08
N PHE A 316 -10.16 23.51 23.81
CA PHE A 316 -10.16 22.59 22.67
C PHE A 316 -8.78 22.46 22.00
N LYS A 317 -7.76 23.20 22.48
CA LYS A 317 -6.38 23.06 22.01
C LYS A 317 -5.84 21.68 22.35
N SER A 318 -5.55 20.86 21.34
CA SER A 318 -5.11 19.48 21.53
C SER A 318 -4.20 19.01 20.40
N LEU A 319 -3.40 17.98 20.69
CA LEU A 319 -2.55 17.28 19.74
C LEU A 319 -3.14 15.87 19.52
N PRO A 320 -3.12 15.29 18.31
CA PRO A 320 -3.45 13.88 18.11
C PRO A 320 -2.59 13.00 19.03
N LEU A 321 -3.20 12.04 19.72
CA LEU A 321 -2.51 11.18 20.69
C LEU A 321 -1.23 10.53 20.12
N ALA A 322 -1.30 10.10 18.85
CA ALA A 322 -0.19 9.51 18.10
C ALA A 322 1.05 10.44 17.94
N LEU A 323 0.87 11.76 18.05
CA LEU A 323 1.94 12.75 17.92
C LEU A 323 2.44 13.28 19.28
N SER A 324 1.82 12.86 20.39
CA SER A 324 2.21 13.30 21.74
C SER A 324 3.64 12.87 22.08
N GLY A 325 4.48 13.84 22.42
CA GLY A 325 5.89 13.61 22.77
C GLY A 325 6.83 13.27 21.60
N VAL A 326 6.33 13.07 20.37
CA VAL A 326 7.14 12.62 19.22
C VAL A 326 8.32 13.57 18.96
N MET A 327 8.10 14.89 19.01
CA MET A 327 9.16 15.88 18.83
C MET A 327 10.26 15.75 19.87
N SER A 328 9.89 15.75 21.16
CA SER A 328 10.85 15.69 22.27
C SER A 328 11.64 14.38 22.30
N ILE A 329 11.00 13.25 21.97
CA ILE A 329 11.70 11.97 21.87
C ILE A 329 12.67 12.01 20.69
N MET A 330 12.23 12.47 19.52
CA MET A 330 13.06 12.47 18.30
C MET A 330 14.27 13.41 18.41
N GLN A 331 14.12 14.56 19.05
CA GLN A 331 15.25 15.46 19.37
C GLN A 331 16.22 14.85 20.39
N GLY A 332 15.73 14.00 21.31
CA GLY A 332 16.52 13.28 22.30
C GLY A 332 16.97 11.88 21.87
N MET A 333 16.81 11.49 20.60
CA MET A 333 17.33 10.23 20.08
C MET A 333 18.85 10.30 19.91
N ASP A 334 19.48 9.14 20.05
CA ASP A 334 20.90 8.89 19.80
C ASP A 334 21.22 8.96 18.30
N TRP A 335 21.26 10.16 17.72
CA TRP A 335 21.66 10.43 16.33
C TRP A 335 23.19 10.38 16.17
N GLU A 336 23.66 10.24 14.94
CA GLU A 336 25.08 10.33 14.65
C GLU A 336 25.62 11.76 14.87
N ASP A 337 26.84 11.86 15.42
CA ASP A 337 27.46 13.13 15.79
C ASP A 337 27.53 14.09 14.60
N GLY A 338 26.91 15.27 14.75
CA GLY A 338 26.87 16.32 13.74
C GLY A 338 25.81 16.15 12.64
N LEU A 339 25.08 15.02 12.58
CA LEU A 339 24.01 14.81 11.59
C LEU A 339 22.82 15.77 11.81
N VAL A 340 22.39 15.91 13.06
CA VAL A 340 21.35 16.87 13.46
C VAL A 340 21.91 18.28 13.41
N GLY A 341 21.22 19.17 12.70
CA GLY A 341 21.67 20.54 12.45
C GLY A 341 22.59 20.71 11.23
N SER A 342 23.04 19.62 10.59
CA SER A 342 23.63 19.66 9.24
C SER A 342 22.63 19.14 8.20
N HIS A 343 22.34 17.84 8.23
CA HIS A 343 21.47 17.16 7.27
C HIS A 343 20.09 16.84 7.83
N VAL A 344 19.89 16.87 9.15
CA VAL A 344 18.57 16.59 9.76
C VAL A 344 18.16 17.76 10.66
N ASN A 345 17.08 18.43 10.26
CA ASN A 345 16.52 19.57 10.97
C ASN A 345 15.08 19.26 11.44
N PHE A 346 14.68 19.79 12.59
CA PHE A 346 13.34 19.60 13.15
C PHE A 346 12.50 20.88 13.04
N GLY A 347 11.17 20.75 13.00
CA GLY A 347 10.28 21.92 12.97
C GLY A 347 8.81 21.60 13.22
N GLN A 348 7.97 22.63 13.31
CA GLN A 348 6.53 22.52 13.48
C GLN A 348 5.79 22.80 12.16
N LEU A 349 4.81 21.97 11.84
CA LEU A 349 4.03 22.11 10.62
C LEU A 349 3.26 23.44 10.60
N GLY A 350 3.42 24.21 9.52
CA GLY A 350 2.79 25.53 9.34
C GLY A 350 3.49 26.68 10.07
N ASN A 351 4.60 26.44 10.77
CA ASN A 351 5.47 27.53 11.21
C ASN A 351 6.34 27.99 10.03
N LYS A 352 6.34 29.30 9.74
CA LYS A 352 7.01 29.86 8.55
C LYS A 352 8.53 29.86 8.63
N ASP A 353 9.07 29.87 9.85
CA ASP A 353 10.52 29.95 10.10
C ASP A 353 11.17 28.56 10.17
N ASP A 354 10.37 27.49 10.16
CA ASP A 354 10.81 26.10 10.29
C ASP A 354 11.12 25.40 8.94
N VAL A 355 10.97 26.08 7.81
CA VAL A 355 11.38 25.58 6.49
C VAL A 355 12.43 26.53 5.90
N SER A 356 13.71 26.18 6.04
CA SER A 356 14.85 26.94 5.50
C SER A 356 14.87 26.84 3.97
N ALA A 357 15.63 27.72 3.30
CA ALA A 357 15.99 27.54 1.89
C ALA A 357 16.99 26.38 1.66
N GLU A 358 17.71 25.98 2.72
CA GLU A 358 18.73 24.91 2.71
C GLU A 358 18.15 23.50 2.91
N ASP A 359 16.87 23.37 3.28
CA ASP A 359 16.21 22.07 3.42
C ASP A 359 15.80 21.55 2.03
N ASP A 360 16.32 20.40 1.59
CA ASP A 360 16.00 19.81 0.29
C ASP A 360 14.69 19.01 0.30
N VAL A 361 14.44 18.26 1.38
CA VAL A 361 13.29 17.34 1.51
C VAL A 361 12.53 17.62 2.81
N ILE A 362 11.21 17.78 2.72
CA ILE A 362 10.34 18.02 3.88
C ILE A 362 9.54 16.75 4.20
N LEU A 363 9.81 16.12 5.34
CA LEU A 363 9.05 14.98 5.86
C LEU A 363 8.02 15.46 6.88
N VAL A 364 6.74 15.09 6.72
CA VAL A 364 5.67 15.43 7.67
C VAL A 364 5.15 14.16 8.34
N ILE A 365 5.35 14.05 9.65
CA ILE A 365 4.98 12.85 10.42
C ILE A 365 3.48 12.83 10.74
N SER A 366 2.77 11.84 10.20
CA SER A 366 1.39 11.44 10.54
C SER A 366 0.42 12.62 10.79
N PRO A 367 0.30 13.59 9.86
CA PRO A 367 -0.54 14.77 10.05
C PRO A 367 -2.02 14.38 10.13
N GLN A 368 -2.77 14.91 11.12
CA GLN A 368 -4.16 14.54 11.39
C GLN A 368 -5.06 15.74 11.71
N SER A 369 -6.24 15.77 11.11
CA SER A 369 -7.34 16.63 11.58
C SER A 369 -7.80 16.18 12.97
N ILE A 370 -8.11 17.13 13.85
CA ILE A 370 -8.75 16.89 15.15
C ILE A 370 -10.24 17.26 15.10
N ALA A 371 -10.99 16.99 16.17
CA ALA A 371 -12.39 17.36 16.26
C ALA A 371 -12.57 18.89 16.08
N GLY A 372 -13.26 19.30 15.01
CA GLY A 372 -13.54 20.72 14.72
C GLY A 372 -12.44 21.49 13.98
N TYR A 373 -11.19 21.00 13.93
CA TYR A 373 -10.06 21.69 13.29
C TYR A 373 -9.36 20.81 12.24
N SER A 374 -9.27 21.31 11.01
CA SER A 374 -8.60 20.63 9.90
C SER A 374 -7.09 20.91 9.90
N ILE A 375 -6.30 19.88 9.57
CA ILE A 375 -4.85 19.99 9.35
C ILE A 375 -4.49 20.62 7.99
N HIS A 376 -5.46 20.78 7.08
CA HIS A 376 -5.24 21.23 5.71
C HIS A 376 -4.53 22.58 5.57
N PRO A 377 -4.87 23.65 6.33
CA PRO A 377 -4.19 24.94 6.17
C PRO A 377 -2.68 24.84 6.44
N LEU A 378 -2.28 24.16 7.53
CA LEU A 378 -0.86 23.99 7.87
C LEU A 378 -0.09 23.20 6.81
N LEU A 379 -0.75 22.26 6.12
CA LEU A 379 -0.16 21.53 4.99
C LEU A 379 -0.06 22.39 3.72
N VAL A 380 -1.02 23.29 3.47
CA VAL A 380 -0.94 24.26 2.36
C VAL A 380 0.22 25.21 2.59
N ASP A 381 0.29 25.85 3.76
CA ASP A 381 1.36 26.78 4.13
C ASP A 381 2.75 26.13 3.97
N THR A 382 2.89 24.87 4.41
CA THR A 382 4.14 24.10 4.30
C THR A 382 4.50 23.78 2.85
N VAL A 383 3.52 23.44 2.01
CA VAL A 383 3.73 23.15 0.59
C VAL A 383 4.08 24.41 -0.20
N GLU A 384 3.55 25.57 0.19
CA GLU A 384 3.93 26.86 -0.38
C GLU A 384 5.37 27.24 0.02
N GLN A 385 5.73 27.09 1.30
CA GLN A 385 7.11 27.31 1.78
C GLN A 385 8.13 26.35 1.15
N ALA A 386 7.74 25.10 0.89
CA ALA A 386 8.56 24.15 0.16
C ALA A 386 8.90 24.62 -1.26
N ASN A 387 8.12 25.54 -1.87
CA ASN A 387 8.44 26.19 -3.14
C ASN A 387 8.87 25.21 -4.26
N GLY A 388 8.15 24.10 -4.40
CA GLY A 388 8.43 23.06 -5.39
C GLY A 388 9.39 21.95 -4.94
N ARG A 389 10.01 22.05 -3.76
CA ARG A 389 10.81 20.97 -3.16
C ARG A 389 9.92 19.80 -2.69
N PRO A 390 10.44 18.56 -2.62
CA PRO A 390 9.71 17.40 -2.11
C PRO A 390 9.07 17.60 -0.73
N VAL A 391 7.75 17.42 -0.65
CA VAL A 391 6.99 17.33 0.60
C VAL A 391 6.37 15.95 0.71
N VAL A 392 6.82 15.17 1.69
CA VAL A 392 6.46 13.77 1.91
C VAL A 392 5.60 13.65 3.16
N ILE A 393 4.33 13.33 3.00
CA ILE A 393 3.42 13.06 4.13
C ILE A 393 3.44 11.56 4.49
N ILE A 394 3.85 11.24 5.72
CA ILE A 394 4.01 9.86 6.21
C ILE A 394 2.77 9.48 7.02
N ASN A 395 2.05 8.42 6.65
CA ASN A 395 0.82 7.96 7.34
C ASN A 395 -0.22 9.06 7.65
N PRO A 396 -0.60 9.89 6.67
CA PRO A 396 -1.51 11.01 6.91
C PRO A 396 -2.95 10.55 7.23
N ASN A 397 -3.60 11.22 8.17
CA ASN A 397 -5.01 11.00 8.52
C ASN A 397 -5.83 12.29 8.31
N LEU A 398 -6.02 12.65 7.04
CA LEU A 398 -6.64 13.90 6.61
C LEU A 398 -8.18 13.88 6.63
N LYS A 399 -8.80 12.81 7.13
CA LYS A 399 -10.27 12.69 7.22
C LYS A 399 -10.83 13.73 8.19
N ASP A 400 -11.90 14.41 7.78
CA ASP A 400 -12.63 15.33 8.66
C ASP A 400 -13.16 14.58 9.90
N ARG A 401 -12.86 15.10 11.09
CA ARG A 401 -13.42 14.61 12.36
C ARG A 401 -14.54 15.55 12.83
N PRO A 402 -15.75 15.04 13.16
CA PRO A 402 -16.82 15.89 13.68
C PRO A 402 -16.40 16.56 14.99
N SER A 403 -16.93 17.76 15.25
CA SER A 403 -16.74 18.41 16.55
C SER A 403 -17.52 17.71 17.66
N SER A 404 -17.23 18.05 18.91
CA SER A 404 -18.00 17.60 20.08
C SER A 404 -19.50 17.97 20.02
N GLY A 405 -19.87 18.98 19.22
CA GLY A 405 -21.27 19.33 18.92
C GLY A 405 -21.91 18.53 17.77
N GLY A 406 -21.25 17.49 17.25
CA GLY A 406 -21.75 16.68 16.14
C GLY A 406 -21.71 17.35 14.76
N VAL A 407 -21.17 18.57 14.67
CA VAL A 407 -21.10 19.34 13.42
C VAL A 407 -19.88 18.89 12.62
N MET A 408 -20.10 18.41 11.39
CA MET A 408 -19.05 18.23 10.40
C MET A 408 -18.77 19.54 9.67
N GLN A 409 -17.49 19.83 9.42
CA GLN A 409 -17.06 20.97 8.60
C GLN A 409 -17.34 20.69 7.11
N VAL A 410 -18.56 20.93 6.63
CA VAL A 410 -18.91 20.65 5.22
C VAL A 410 -18.26 21.64 4.25
N ARG A 411 -18.06 22.90 4.66
CA ARG A 411 -17.42 23.95 3.84
C ARG A 411 -15.95 23.61 3.57
N GLY A 412 -15.48 23.80 2.35
CA GLY A 412 -14.12 23.48 1.90
C GLY A 412 -13.78 21.98 1.88
N ARG A 413 -14.74 21.07 2.12
CA ARG A 413 -14.46 19.62 2.14
C ARG A 413 -13.95 19.10 0.79
N GLY A 414 -14.48 19.61 -0.33
CA GLY A 414 -14.02 19.27 -1.67
C GLY A 414 -12.55 19.67 -1.89
N GLU A 415 -12.19 20.89 -1.52
CA GLU A 415 -10.81 21.42 -1.59
C GLU A 415 -9.84 20.57 -0.74
N ARG A 416 -10.24 20.19 0.48
CA ARG A 416 -9.45 19.30 1.35
C ARG A 416 -9.22 17.92 0.76
N ILE A 417 -10.25 17.33 0.13
CA ILE A 417 -10.15 16.03 -0.55
C ILE A 417 -9.22 16.14 -1.75
N ALA A 418 -9.45 17.11 -2.64
CA ALA A 418 -8.62 17.33 -3.82
C ALA A 418 -7.14 17.62 -3.47
N PHE A 419 -6.90 18.37 -2.39
CA PHE A 419 -5.56 18.60 -1.87
C PHE A 419 -4.90 17.33 -1.33
N ALA A 420 -5.64 16.50 -0.56
CA ALA A 420 -5.15 15.21 -0.08
C ALA A 420 -4.85 14.23 -1.24
N GLU A 421 -5.64 14.27 -2.30
CA GLU A 421 -5.46 13.49 -3.53
C GLU A 421 -4.31 14.01 -4.40
N SER A 422 -3.89 15.28 -4.24
CA SER A 422 -2.73 15.84 -4.94
C SER A 422 -1.37 15.24 -4.51
N PHE A 423 -1.32 14.48 -3.41
CA PHE A 423 -0.11 13.77 -2.99
C PHE A 423 -0.03 12.38 -3.60
N LYS A 424 0.96 12.17 -4.47
CA LYS A 424 1.22 10.90 -5.16
C LYS A 424 1.72 9.83 -4.17
N ASP A 425 1.09 8.65 -4.15
CA ASP A 425 1.65 7.49 -3.45
C ASP A 425 3.01 7.12 -4.07
N ILE A 426 4.08 7.20 -3.27
CA ILE A 426 5.44 6.78 -3.63
C ILE A 426 5.77 5.38 -3.07
N TYR A 427 5.22 5.07 -1.90
CA TYR A 427 5.33 3.78 -1.23
C TYR A 427 4.06 3.49 -0.44
N ASN A 428 3.52 2.28 -0.58
CA ASN A 428 2.30 1.87 0.09
C ASN A 428 2.41 0.40 0.56
N PHE A 429 2.67 0.21 1.85
CA PHE A 429 2.76 -1.09 2.52
C PHE A 429 1.59 -1.26 3.48
N ARG A 430 0.69 -2.22 3.22
CA ARG A 430 -0.47 -2.49 4.08
C ARG A 430 -0.65 -3.98 4.31
N LEU A 431 -1.13 -4.34 5.49
CA LEU A 431 -1.53 -5.71 5.77
C LEU A 431 -3.01 -5.90 5.46
N LEU A 432 -3.33 -7.03 4.85
CA LEU A 432 -4.69 -7.46 4.57
C LEU A 432 -5.13 -8.40 5.70
N TYR A 433 -6.09 -7.96 6.50
CA TYR A 433 -6.59 -8.69 7.66
C TYR A 433 -7.82 -9.52 7.29
N GLY A 434 -7.93 -10.73 7.86
CA GLY A 434 -9.17 -11.51 7.78
C GLY A 434 -10.30 -10.87 8.58
N SER A 435 -11.52 -10.92 8.06
CA SER A 435 -12.73 -10.43 8.73
C SER A 435 -13.16 -11.36 9.87
N SER A 436 -12.53 -11.24 11.03
CA SER A 436 -12.94 -11.91 12.27
C SER A 436 -13.12 -10.90 13.40
N VAL A 437 -14.07 -11.16 14.29
CA VAL A 437 -14.57 -10.19 15.29
C VAL A 437 -13.65 -10.09 16.53
N ALA A 438 -12.73 -11.05 16.72
CA ALA A 438 -11.88 -11.13 17.91
C ALA A 438 -10.37 -11.05 17.62
N PHE A 439 -9.95 -11.40 16.40
CA PHE A 439 -8.56 -11.35 15.96
C PHE A 439 -8.49 -10.89 14.50
N PHE A 440 -7.47 -10.10 14.17
CA PHE A 440 -7.17 -9.67 12.79
C PHE A 440 -6.01 -10.51 12.22
N PRO A 441 -6.22 -11.78 11.80
CA PRO A 441 -5.14 -12.58 11.24
C PRO A 441 -4.65 -11.94 9.95
N ILE A 442 -3.35 -11.73 9.82
CA ILE A 442 -2.76 -11.16 8.61
C ILE A 442 -2.75 -12.25 7.55
N LYS A 443 -3.44 -11.99 6.45
CA LYS A 443 -3.64 -12.93 5.33
C LYS A 443 -2.69 -12.68 4.18
N ALA A 444 -2.27 -11.43 3.98
CA ALA A 444 -1.29 -11.02 2.97
C ALA A 444 -0.77 -9.61 3.29
N SER A 445 0.26 -9.18 2.57
CA SER A 445 0.65 -7.78 2.43
C SER A 445 0.31 -7.27 1.03
N LEU A 446 -0.09 -6.01 0.93
CA LEU A 446 -0.06 -5.23 -0.29
C LEU A 446 1.18 -4.33 -0.23
N VAL A 447 2.03 -4.44 -1.24
CA VAL A 447 3.16 -3.52 -1.48
C VAL A 447 2.90 -2.84 -2.82
N VAL A 448 2.91 -1.51 -2.84
CA VAL A 448 2.95 -0.72 -4.07
C VAL A 448 4.15 0.22 -4.00
N GLU A 449 5.15 -0.11 -4.79
CA GLU A 449 6.30 0.74 -5.08
C GLU A 449 6.05 1.42 -6.44
N LYS A 450 6.52 2.67 -6.63
CA LYS A 450 6.59 3.23 -7.98
C LYS A 450 7.52 2.33 -8.83
N PRO A 451 7.26 2.09 -10.13
CA PRO A 451 8.27 1.48 -10.99
C PRO A 451 9.58 2.26 -10.88
N ARG A 452 10.69 1.53 -10.63
CA ARG A 452 12.06 2.05 -10.74
C ARG A 452 12.20 2.66 -12.14
N SER A 453 12.48 3.95 -12.23
CA SER A 453 12.96 4.56 -13.47
C SER A 453 14.32 3.94 -13.79
N GLN A 454 14.45 3.36 -14.99
CA GLN A 454 15.70 2.78 -15.51
C GLN A 454 16.63 3.87 -16.04
#